data_AF-A0A357V066-F1
#
_entry.id   AF-A0A357V066-F1
#
_cell.length_a   1.000
_cell.length_b   1.000
_cell.length_c   1.000
_cell.angle_alpha   90.00
_cell.angle_beta   90.00
_cell.angle_gamma   90.00
#
_symmetry.space_group_name_H-M   'P 1'
#
loop_
_entity.id
_entity.type
_entity.pdbx_description
1 polymer ?
#
loop_
_entity_poly.entity_id
_entity_poly.type
_entity_poly.pdbx_seq_one_letter_code
_entity_poly.pdbx_strand_id
1 'polypeptide(L)'
;MSEEIEASPEFKLVAGAMNRPEMLHRFNLHRAMVNLLHFVTVHMMRADAQDYDGESERWILGALDQASEEIRNGLTRPLPVEARHLAERSLKLSNQILADIHTIAA
;
A
#
# COMPACT_ATOMS: atom_id res chain seq x y z
N MET A 1 4.63 -20.49 -2.27
CA MET A 1 5.09 -19.11 -2.00
C MET A 1 6.29 -18.88 -2.91
N SER A 2 6.38 -17.77 -3.64
CA SER A 2 7.50 -17.56 -4.59
C SER A 2 8.81 -17.46 -3.80
N GLU A 3 9.85 -18.20 -4.20
CA GLU A 3 11.20 -18.14 -3.61
C GLU A 3 11.77 -16.71 -3.61
N GLU A 4 11.31 -15.84 -4.51
CA GLU A 4 11.66 -14.41 -4.54
C GLU A 4 11.22 -13.67 -3.27
N ILE A 5 10.04 -13.96 -2.72
CA ILE A 5 9.50 -13.27 -1.54
C ILE A 5 10.31 -13.66 -0.29
N GLU A 6 10.75 -14.92 -0.19
CA GLU A 6 11.58 -15.39 0.92
C GLU A 6 13.00 -14.80 0.90
N ALA A 7 13.51 -14.51 -0.30
CA ALA A 7 14.82 -13.90 -0.50
C ALA A 7 14.81 -12.37 -0.26
N SER A 8 13.70 -11.69 -0.55
CA SER A 8 13.57 -10.23 -0.50
C SER A 8 13.78 -9.63 0.91
N PRO A 9 14.81 -8.79 1.11
CA PRO A 9 15.13 -8.20 2.41
C PRO A 9 14.06 -7.25 2.94
N GLU A 10 13.31 -6.58 2.07
CA GLU A 10 12.22 -5.67 2.41
C GLU A 10 11.08 -6.35 3.18
N PHE A 11 10.82 -7.64 2.91
CA PHE A 11 9.79 -8.43 3.59
C PHE A 11 10.30 -9.17 4.83
N LYS A 12 11.61 -9.13 5.11
CA LYS A 12 12.19 -9.79 6.29
C LYS A 12 11.92 -8.98 7.56
N LEU A 13 11.13 -9.58 8.45
CA LEU A 13 10.92 -9.12 9.83
C LEU A 13 11.64 -10.09 10.78
N VAL A 14 12.88 -9.78 11.14
CA VAL A 14 13.64 -10.58 12.12
C VAL A 14 13.21 -10.18 13.53
N ALA A 15 12.29 -10.94 14.13
CA ALA A 15 11.68 -10.65 15.43
C ALA A 15 12.69 -10.53 16.60
N GLY A 16 13.87 -11.15 16.47
CA GLY A 16 14.92 -11.11 17.51
C GLY A 16 15.82 -9.86 17.50
N ALA A 17 15.77 -9.04 16.44
CA ALA A 17 16.68 -7.89 16.26
C ALA A 17 16.02 -6.52 16.44
N MET A 18 14.68 -6.47 16.56
CA MET A 18 13.90 -5.22 16.64
C MET A 18 13.23 -5.05 17.99
N ASN A 19 13.18 -3.81 18.46
CA ASN A 19 12.32 -3.46 19.59
C ASN A 19 10.83 -3.45 19.17
N ARG A 20 9.93 -3.66 20.14
CA ARG A 20 8.48 -3.73 19.90
C ARG A 20 7.91 -2.51 19.16
N PRO A 21 8.28 -1.25 19.48
CA PRO A 21 7.82 -0.09 18.74
C PRO A 21 8.18 -0.11 17.25
N GLU A 22 9.40 -0.49 16.91
CA GLU A 22 9.88 -0.61 15.53
C GLU A 22 9.13 -1.72 14.77
N MET A 23 8.94 -2.87 15.43
CA MET A 23 8.19 -3.98 14.87
C MET A 23 6.73 -3.61 14.56
N LEU A 24 6.04 -2.95 15.50
CA LEU A 24 4.67 -2.47 15.31
C LEU A 24 4.59 -1.43 14.19
N HIS A 25 5.57 -0.53 14.13
CA HIS A 25 5.64 0.47 13.08
C HIS A 25 5.79 -0.18 11.69
N ARG A 26 6.76 -1.10 11.54
CA ARG A 26 6.97 -1.82 10.27
C ARG A 26 5.74 -2.66 9.91
N PHE A 27 5.12 -3.34 10.87
CA PHE A 27 3.89 -4.10 10.63
C PHE A 27 2.77 -3.22 10.08
N ASN A 28 2.53 -2.06 10.71
CA ASN A 28 1.50 -1.12 10.27
C ASN A 28 1.78 -0.57 8.87
N LEU A 29 3.05 -0.28 8.55
CA LEU A 29 3.45 0.14 7.22
C LEU A 29 3.20 -0.95 6.16
N HIS A 30 3.54 -2.21 6.46
CA HIS A 30 3.24 -3.33 5.56
C HIS A 30 1.74 -3.54 5.37
N ARG A 31 0.95 -3.44 6.45
CA ARG A 31 -0.51 -3.50 6.37
C ARG A 31 -1.06 -2.42 5.44
N ALA A 32 -0.57 -1.19 5.54
CA ALA A 32 -0.98 -0.08 4.67
C ALA A 32 -0.64 -0.37 3.20
N MET A 33 0.55 -0.89 2.91
CA MET A 33 0.95 -1.30 1.55
C MET A 33 0.09 -2.44 0.99
N VAL A 34 -0.26 -3.43 1.81
CA VAL A 34 -1.15 -4.54 1.41
C VAL A 34 -2.56 -4.03 1.14
N ASN A 35 -3.10 -3.18 2.00
CA ASN A 35 -4.41 -2.55 1.81
C ASN A 35 -4.45 -1.76 0.50
N LEU A 36 -3.40 -0.98 0.24
CA LEU A 36 -3.26 -0.21 -0.98
C LEU A 36 -3.33 -1.13 -2.22
N LEU A 37 -2.52 -2.18 -2.27
CA LEU A 37 -2.52 -3.15 -3.37
C LEU A 37 -3.89 -3.82 -3.54
N HIS A 38 -4.53 -4.19 -2.42
CA HIS A 38 -5.85 -4.81 -2.42
C HIS A 38 -6.89 -3.90 -3.07
N PHE A 39 -7.01 -2.65 -2.60
CA PHE A 39 -8.02 -1.72 -3.10
C PHE A 39 -7.77 -1.29 -4.55
N VAL A 40 -6.49 -1.15 -4.96
CA VAL A 40 -6.13 -0.92 -6.37
C VAL A 40 -6.63 -2.07 -7.22
N THR A 41 -6.36 -3.31 -6.78
CA THR A 41 -6.75 -4.52 -7.53
C THR A 41 -8.27 -4.61 -7.64
N VAL A 42 -9.00 -4.38 -6.55
CA VAL A 42 -10.47 -4.38 -6.56
C VAL A 42 -11.00 -3.30 -7.51
N HIS A 43 -10.47 -2.08 -7.45
CA HIS A 43 -10.87 -1.00 -8.36
C HIS A 43 -10.66 -1.41 -9.83
N MET A 44 -9.46 -1.85 -10.18
CA MET A 44 -9.12 -2.22 -11.56
C MET A 44 -9.93 -3.41 -12.09
N MET A 45 -10.18 -4.43 -11.26
CA MET A 45 -10.94 -5.61 -11.68
C MET A 45 -12.44 -5.37 -11.77
N ARG A 46 -12.96 -4.39 -11.01
CA ARG A 46 -14.40 -4.12 -10.91
C ARG A 46 -14.84 -2.84 -11.62
N ALA A 47 -13.94 -2.03 -12.15
CA ALA A 47 -14.27 -0.78 -12.84
C ALA A 47 -15.37 -0.94 -13.91
N ASP A 48 -15.41 -2.08 -14.60
CA ASP A 48 -16.40 -2.39 -15.64
C ASP A 48 -17.55 -3.31 -15.15
N ALA A 49 -17.58 -3.67 -13.86
CA ALA A 49 -18.60 -4.57 -13.32
C ALA A 49 -19.93 -3.83 -13.14
N GLN A 50 -21.04 -4.46 -13.53
CA GLN A 50 -22.39 -3.88 -13.42
C GLN A 50 -22.80 -3.50 -12.00
N ASP A 51 -22.21 -4.14 -10.99
CA ASP A 51 -22.49 -3.89 -9.57
C ASP A 51 -21.46 -2.97 -8.90
N TYR A 52 -20.50 -2.45 -9.67
CA TYR A 52 -19.58 -1.43 -9.22
C TYR A 52 -20.17 -0.04 -9.49
N ASP A 53 -20.97 0.41 -8.53
CA ASP A 53 -21.64 1.70 -8.60
C ASP A 53 -20.76 2.85 -8.06
N GLY A 54 -21.22 4.08 -8.26
CA GLY A 54 -20.49 5.27 -7.81
C GLY A 54 -20.34 5.37 -6.28
N GLU A 55 -21.12 4.62 -5.49
CA GLU A 55 -20.92 4.54 -4.04
C GLU A 55 -19.76 3.62 -3.68
N SER A 56 -19.72 2.43 -4.30
CA SER A 56 -18.60 1.49 -4.20
C SER A 56 -17.30 2.13 -4.64
N GLU A 57 -17.34 2.91 -5.72
CA GLU A 57 -16.18 3.64 -6.22
C GLU A 57 -15.67 4.68 -5.22
N ARG A 58 -16.53 5.54 -4.70
CA ARG A 58 -16.15 6.52 -3.66
C ARG A 58 -15.55 5.85 -2.43
N TRP A 59 -16.11 4.72 -2.01
CA TRP A 59 -15.60 3.98 -0.87
C TRP A 59 -14.19 3.43 -1.12
N ILE A 60 -13.94 2.84 -2.29
CA ILE A 60 -12.61 2.33 -2.66
C ILE A 60 -11.60 3.47 -2.78
N LEU A 61 -11.95 4.57 -3.43
CA LEU A 61 -11.07 5.73 -3.56
C LEU A 61 -10.70 6.31 -2.18
N GLY A 62 -11.68 6.43 -1.27
CA GLY A 62 -11.41 6.85 0.11
C GLY A 62 -10.48 5.89 0.85
N ALA A 63 -10.62 4.57 0.63
CA ALA A 63 -9.74 3.56 1.22
C ALA A 63 -8.31 3.63 0.64
N LEU A 64 -8.16 3.94 -0.65
CA LEU A 64 -6.87 4.16 -1.31
C LEU A 64 -6.17 5.41 -0.79
N ASP A 65 -6.91 6.51 -0.60
CA ASP A 65 -6.38 7.74 -0.01
C ASP A 65 -5.90 7.50 1.42
N GLN A 66 -6.70 6.80 2.23
CA GLN A 66 -6.33 6.44 3.60
C GLN A 66 -5.07 5.57 3.64
N ALA A 67 -4.99 4.53 2.80
CA ALA A 67 -3.81 3.66 2.75
C ALA A 67 -2.55 4.43 2.30
N SER A 68 -2.69 5.31 1.31
CA SER A 68 -1.59 6.18 0.84
C SER A 68 -1.13 7.13 1.94
N GLU A 69 -2.05 7.67 2.74
CA GLU A 69 -1.76 8.55 3.87
C GLU A 69 -1.07 7.79 5.02
N GLU A 70 -1.50 6.57 5.32
CA GLU A 70 -0.82 5.70 6.28
C GLU A 70 0.62 5.39 5.85
N ILE A 71 0.88 5.19 4.56
CA ILE A 71 2.24 5.00 4.01
C ILE A 71 3.06 6.30 4.14
N ARG A 72 2.50 7.46 3.77
CA ARG A 72 3.16 8.77 3.95
C ARG A 72 3.57 9.00 5.39
N ASN A 73 2.64 8.80 6.32
CA ASN A 73 2.92 8.91 7.75
C ASN A 73 3.96 7.89 8.21
N GLY A 74 3.92 6.68 7.66
CA GLY A 74 4.91 5.65 7.93
C GLY A 74 6.33 6.05 7.51
N LEU A 75 6.47 6.71 6.36
CA LEU A 75 7.75 7.20 5.83
C LEU A 75 8.37 8.37 6.64
N THR A 76 7.60 9.02 7.53
CA THR A 76 8.14 10.10 8.38
C THR A 76 9.08 9.60 9.48
N ARG A 77 9.09 8.29 9.75
CA ARG A 77 9.92 7.66 10.77
C ARG A 77 11.15 6.99 10.15
N PRO A 78 12.27 6.86 10.89
CA PRO A 78 13.42 6.11 10.43
C PRO A 78 13.04 4.66 10.11
N LEU A 79 13.45 4.20 8.93
CA LEU A 79 13.23 2.85 8.43
C LEU A 79 14.55 2.30 7.87
N PRO A 80 14.76 0.97 7.91
CA PRO A 80 15.79 0.32 7.09
C PRO A 80 15.64 0.73 5.61
N VAL A 81 16.75 0.85 4.89
CA VAL A 81 16.80 1.35 3.52
C VAL A 81 15.86 0.55 2.60
N GLU A 82 15.80 -0.76 2.78
CA GLU A 82 15.01 -1.69 1.98
C GLU A 82 13.51 -1.48 2.23
N ALA A 83 13.10 -1.35 3.49
CA ALA A 83 11.71 -1.09 3.86
C ALA A 83 11.25 0.29 3.40
N ARG A 84 12.13 1.28 3.46
CA ARG A 84 11.87 2.63 2.94
C ARG A 84 11.68 2.62 1.43
N HIS A 85 12.59 2.01 0.68
CA HIS A 85 12.49 1.92 -0.78
C HIS A 85 11.20 1.21 -1.22
N LEU A 86 10.81 0.12 -0.55
CA LEU A 86 9.55 -0.57 -0.85
C LEU A 86 8.34 0.35 -0.62
N ALA A 87 8.31 1.06 0.51
CA ALA A 87 7.23 1.99 0.84
C ALA A 87 7.16 3.19 -0.12
N GLU A 88 8.31 3.77 -0.51
CA GLU A 88 8.38 4.85 -1.50
C GLU A 88 7.91 4.39 -2.89
N ARG A 89 8.30 3.19 -3.32
CA ARG A 89 7.83 2.60 -4.58
C ARG A 89 6.33 2.34 -4.57
N SER A 90 5.81 1.82 -3.44
CA SER A 90 4.38 1.53 -3.28
C SER A 90 3.56 2.83 -3.32
N LEU A 91 4.02 3.88 -2.64
CA LEU A 91 3.38 5.20 -2.65
C LEU A 91 3.44 5.86 -4.03
N LYS A 92 4.56 5.74 -4.75
CA LYS A 92 4.67 6.27 -6.12
C LYS A 92 3.66 5.59 -7.05
N LEU A 93 3.56 4.26 -6.96
CA LEU A 93 2.61 3.50 -7.76
C LEU A 93 1.16 3.89 -7.44
N SER A 94 0.79 4.04 -6.16
CA SER A 94 -0.57 4.46 -5.82
C SER A 94 -0.92 5.85 -6.29
N ASN A 95 -0.02 6.81 -6.12
CA ASN A 95 -0.25 8.17 -6.59
C ASN A 95 -0.44 8.21 -8.11
N GLN A 96 0.30 7.38 -8.86
CA GLN A 96 0.10 7.27 -10.31
C GLN A 96 -1.28 6.71 -10.62
N ILE A 97 -1.68 5.62 -9.96
CA ILE A 97 -2.98 4.99 -10.19
C ILE A 97 -4.13 5.94 -9.84
N LEU A 98 -4.04 6.64 -8.71
CA LEU A 98 -5.03 7.65 -8.32
C LEU A 98 -5.10 8.80 -9.33
N ALA A 99 -3.95 9.27 -9.83
CA ALA A 99 -3.91 10.29 -10.86
C ALA A 99 -4.57 9.81 -12.17
N ASP A 100 -4.30 8.57 -12.59
CA ASP A 100 -4.88 7.97 -13.78
C ASP A 100 -6.41 7.84 -13.65
N ILE A 101 -6.89 7.37 -12.49
CA ILE A 101 -8.34 7.27 -12.19
C ILE A 101 -9.01 8.65 -12.25
N HIS A 102 -8.44 9.65 -11.57
CA HIS A 102 -9.01 11.01 -11.57
C HIS A 102 -8.95 11.69 -12.94
N THR A 103 -8.01 11.31 -13.81
CA THR A 103 -7.92 11.85 -15.18
C THR A 103 -8.97 11.25 -16.11
N ILE A 104 -9.34 9.98 -15.91
CA ILE A 104 -10.38 9.30 -16.70
C ILE A 104 -11.80 9.78 -16.31
N ALA A 105 -11.98 10.22 -15.07
CA ALA A 105 -13.27 10.71 -14.55
C ALA A 105 -13.60 12.18 -14.89
N ALA A 106 -12.71 12.92 -15.57
CA ALA A 106 -12.84 14.34 -15.93
C ALA A 106 -13.22 14.54 -17.40
#